data_AF-A0A2D9CHF0-F1
#
_entry.id   AF-A0A2D9CHF0-F1
#
_cell.length_a   1.000
_cell.length_b   1.000
_cell.length_c   1.000
_cell.angle_alpha   90.00
_cell.angle_beta   90.00
_cell.angle_gamma   90.00
#
_symmetry.space_group_name_H-M   'P 1'
#
loop_
_entity.id
_entity.type
_entity.pdbx_description
1 polymer ?
#
loop_
_entity_poly.entity_id
_entity_poly.type
_entity_poly.pdbx_seq_one_letter_code
_entity_poly.pdbx_strand_id
1 'polypeptide(L)'
;MGDITLTWEGEDYILSDRKAFEVLDEVEEAMRIDEIVAGMQAPMSVNFTKLSRAYQVMLEAAGCRAGVREIRRALLGNLTGGENFTEEDSEAERARKSVARLQMTVTALGQLLMVVMDGAEIEEAAEGSSVGKEKAPAS
;
A
#
# COMPACT_ATOMS: atom_id res chain seq x y z
N MET A 1 -12.85 -9.83 -4.86
CA MET A 1 -11.50 -9.29 -4.98
C MET A 1 -11.61 -7.80 -4.69
N GLY A 2 -10.93 -7.32 -3.66
CA GLY A 2 -11.25 -6.04 -3.01
C GLY A 2 -10.34 -4.92 -3.49
N ASP A 3 -10.93 -3.85 -4.01
CA ASP A 3 -10.20 -2.61 -4.29
C ASP A 3 -9.52 -2.09 -3.02
N ILE A 4 -8.36 -1.44 -3.19
CA ILE A 4 -7.60 -0.84 -2.09
C ILE A 4 -7.91 0.65 -2.05
N THR A 5 -8.47 1.12 -0.94
CA THR A 5 -8.71 2.56 -0.70
C THR A 5 -7.46 3.20 -0.10
N LEU A 6 -6.91 4.19 -0.81
CA LEU A 6 -5.79 5.02 -0.36
C LEU A 6 -6.31 6.40 0.02
N THR A 7 -6.22 6.77 1.28
CA THR A 7 -6.60 8.14 1.71
C THR A 7 -5.37 9.04 1.67
N TRP A 8 -5.45 10.15 0.94
CA TRP A 8 -4.40 11.15 0.84
C TRP A 8 -4.98 12.57 0.86
N GLU A 9 -4.47 13.42 1.76
CA GLU A 9 -4.89 14.83 1.93
C GLU A 9 -6.42 15.04 2.00
N GLY A 10 -7.13 14.08 2.62
CA GLY A 10 -8.59 14.14 2.80
C GLY A 10 -9.40 13.62 1.60
N GLU A 11 -8.74 13.14 0.55
CA GLU A 11 -9.34 12.50 -0.61
C GLU A 11 -9.08 11.00 -0.60
N ASP A 12 -10.04 10.22 -1.08
CA ASP A 12 -9.91 8.77 -1.26
C ASP A 12 -9.61 8.46 -2.72
N TYR A 13 -8.55 7.69 -2.93
CA TYR A 13 -8.10 7.18 -4.21
C TYR A 13 -8.29 5.67 -4.23
N ILE A 14 -8.78 5.13 -5.34
CA ILE A 14 -9.09 3.71 -5.46
C ILE A 14 -8.04 3.04 -6.36
N LEU A 15 -7.27 2.13 -5.78
CA LEU A 15 -6.42 1.22 -6.52
C LEU A 15 -7.21 -0.06 -6.79
N SER A 16 -7.60 -0.25 -8.05
CA SER A 16 -8.34 -1.45 -8.46
C SER A 16 -7.52 -2.72 -8.30
N ASP A 17 -8.17 -3.81 -7.89
CA ASP A 17 -7.57 -5.14 -7.79
C ASP A 17 -6.76 -5.56 -9.03
N ARG A 18 -7.24 -5.26 -10.25
CA ARG A 18 -6.57 -5.57 -11.52
C ARG A 18 -5.20 -4.94 -11.67
N LYS A 19 -4.99 -3.79 -11.02
CA LYS A 19 -3.71 -3.08 -11.03
C LYS A 19 -2.82 -3.47 -9.85
N ALA A 20 -3.34 -4.18 -8.86
CA ALA A 20 -2.59 -4.52 -7.65
C ALA A 20 -1.35 -5.36 -7.95
N PHE A 21 -1.44 -6.30 -8.90
CA PHE A 21 -0.30 -7.11 -9.33
C PHE A 21 0.78 -6.28 -10.04
N GLU A 22 0.37 -5.44 -11.00
CA GLU A 22 1.30 -4.55 -11.73
C GLU A 22 2.00 -3.58 -10.77
N VAL A 23 1.26 -3.06 -9.79
CA VAL A 23 1.76 -2.12 -8.78
C VAL A 23 2.70 -2.78 -7.79
N LEU A 24 2.55 -4.09 -7.52
CA LEU A 24 3.41 -4.78 -6.56
C LEU A 24 4.87 -4.78 -7.01
N ASP A 25 5.14 -5.06 -8.29
CA ASP A 25 6.51 -5.10 -8.82
C ASP A 25 7.20 -3.74 -8.63
N GLU A 26 6.51 -2.65 -8.98
CA GLU A 26 7.01 -1.28 -8.79
C GLU A 26 7.18 -0.90 -7.30
N VAL A 27 6.31 -1.42 -6.44
CA VAL A 27 6.42 -1.25 -4.98
C VAL A 27 7.64 -2.02 -4.44
N GLU A 28 7.90 -3.25 -4.90
CA GLU A 28 9.05 -4.06 -4.49
C GLU A 28 10.39 -3.44 -4.90
N GLU A 29 10.45 -2.78 -6.05
CA GLU A 29 11.63 -2.00 -6.46
C GLU A 29 11.97 -0.89 -5.45
N ALA A 30 10.96 -0.33 -4.78
CA ALA A 30 11.12 0.72 -3.78
C ALA A 30 11.37 0.17 -2.37
N MET A 31 10.61 -0.85 -1.97
CA MET A 31 10.61 -1.41 -0.63
C MET A 31 10.25 -2.90 -0.69
N ARG A 32 11.14 -3.75 -0.17
CA ARG A 32 10.95 -5.20 -0.23
C ARG A 32 9.77 -5.63 0.66
N ILE A 33 9.11 -6.74 0.31
CA ILE A 33 7.98 -7.30 1.07
C ILE A 33 8.34 -7.55 2.54
N ASP A 34 9.53 -8.08 2.83
CA ASP A 34 9.98 -8.32 4.21
C ASP A 34 10.09 -7.02 5.03
N GLU A 35 10.50 -5.91 4.39
CA GLU A 35 10.50 -4.58 5.01
C GLU A 35 9.07 -4.07 5.26
N ILE A 36 8.12 -4.36 4.36
CA ILE A 36 6.71 -3.97 4.51
C ILE A 36 6.09 -4.70 5.70
N VAL A 37 6.28 -6.02 5.76
CA VAL A 37 5.78 -6.86 6.86
C VAL A 37 6.39 -6.45 8.20
N ALA A 38 7.70 -6.17 8.22
CA ALA A 38 8.36 -5.63 9.42
C ALA A 38 7.76 -4.27 9.83
N GLY A 39 7.42 -3.43 8.86
CA GLY A 39 6.77 -2.14 9.08
C GLY A 39 5.36 -2.24 9.64
N MET A 40 4.59 -3.28 9.28
CA MET A 40 3.28 -3.54 9.87
C MET A 40 3.36 -3.84 11.37
N GLN A 41 4.43 -4.52 11.80
CA GLN A 41 4.64 -4.86 13.22
C GLN A 41 5.29 -3.72 14.00
N ALA A 42 6.18 -2.97 13.35
CA ALA A 42 6.92 -1.86 13.95
C ALA A 42 7.02 -0.66 12.99
N PRO A 43 5.95 0.16 12.85
CA PRO A 43 5.91 1.24 11.87
C PRO A 43 7.05 2.27 12.00
N MET A 44 7.56 2.46 13.23
CA MET A 44 8.64 3.41 13.52
C MET A 44 10.04 2.92 13.12
N SER A 45 10.23 1.63 12.81
CA SER A 45 11.52 1.08 12.36
C SER A 45 11.71 1.15 10.85
N VAL A 46 10.68 1.57 10.11
CA VAL A 46 10.64 1.58 8.66
C VAL A 46 11.53 2.68 8.08
N ASN A 47 12.20 2.38 6.96
CA ASN A 47 12.86 3.40 6.18
C ASN A 47 11.82 4.30 5.48
N PHE A 48 11.56 5.48 6.05
CA PHE A 48 10.59 6.45 5.53
C PHE A 48 10.84 6.87 4.08
N THR A 49 12.08 6.85 3.59
CA THR A 49 12.36 7.17 2.19
C THR A 49 11.80 6.09 1.25
N LYS A 50 12.07 4.82 1.58
CA LYS A 50 11.53 3.67 0.84
C LYS A 50 10.02 3.61 0.93
N LEU A 51 9.48 3.76 2.15
CA LEU A 51 8.04 3.76 2.41
C LEU A 51 7.31 4.85 1.62
N SER A 52 7.87 6.07 1.58
CA SER A 52 7.26 7.18 0.84
C SER A 52 7.27 6.92 -0.66
N ARG A 53 8.31 6.27 -1.19
CA ARG A 53 8.36 5.90 -2.62
C ARG A 53 7.39 4.77 -2.94
N ALA A 54 7.32 3.73 -2.12
CA ALA A 54 6.35 2.64 -2.27
C ALA A 54 4.91 3.17 -2.24
N TYR A 55 4.58 4.04 -1.28
CA TYR A 55 3.25 4.64 -1.21
C TYR A 55 2.94 5.58 -2.37
N GLN A 56 3.95 6.30 -2.88
CA GLN A 56 3.79 7.12 -4.08
C GLN A 56 3.38 6.28 -5.29
N VAL A 57 4.02 5.14 -5.50
CA VAL A 57 3.68 4.23 -6.62
C VAL A 57 2.20 3.84 -6.57
N MET A 58 1.72 3.46 -5.38
CA MET A 58 0.30 3.12 -5.18
C MET A 58 -0.63 4.32 -5.48
N LEU A 59 -0.26 5.51 -4.98
CA LEU A 59 -1.02 6.74 -5.21
C LEU A 59 -1.06 7.11 -6.70
N GLU A 60 0.07 7.01 -7.41
CA GLU A 60 0.16 7.28 -8.86
C GLU A 60 -0.71 6.31 -9.67
N ALA A 61 -0.70 5.02 -9.33
CA ALA A 61 -1.54 4.02 -9.96
C ALA A 61 -3.05 4.26 -9.74
N ALA A 62 -3.40 4.85 -8.59
CA ALA A 62 -4.76 5.27 -8.22
C ALA A 62 -5.14 6.67 -8.76
N GLY A 63 -4.22 7.36 -9.45
CA GLY A 63 -4.46 8.66 -10.09
C GLY A 63 -4.05 9.90 -9.28
N CYS A 64 -3.48 9.72 -8.10
CA CYS A 64 -2.92 10.79 -7.27
C CYS A 64 -1.47 11.11 -7.70
N ARG A 65 -1.10 12.40 -7.80
CA ARG A 65 0.26 12.82 -8.21
C ARG A 65 1.09 13.39 -7.05
N ALA A 66 0.88 12.88 -5.84
CA ALA A 66 1.66 13.29 -4.67
C ALA A 66 3.15 13.00 -4.87
N GLY A 67 4.02 13.93 -4.48
CA GLY A 67 5.47 13.73 -4.63
C GLY A 67 6.09 12.94 -3.47
N VAL A 68 7.14 12.15 -3.71
CA VAL A 68 7.87 11.43 -2.64
C VAL A 68 8.26 12.33 -1.47
N ARG A 69 8.72 13.55 -1.76
CA ARG A 69 9.17 14.51 -0.73
C ARG A 69 8.00 15.02 0.11
N GLU A 70 6.85 15.24 -0.52
CA GLU A 70 5.60 15.65 0.13
C GLU A 70 5.11 14.53 1.05
N ILE A 71 5.04 13.30 0.52
CA ILE A 71 4.67 12.10 1.28
C ILE A 71 5.59 11.93 2.48
N ARG A 72 6.91 11.94 2.26
CA ARG A 72 7.88 11.78 3.34
C ARG A 72 7.74 12.86 4.43
N ARG A 73 7.53 14.11 4.04
CA ARG A 73 7.32 15.23 4.97
C ARG A 73 6.05 15.03 5.80
N ALA A 74 4.97 14.57 5.17
CA ALA A 74 3.70 14.29 5.83
C ALA A 74 3.79 13.12 6.82
N LEU A 75 4.55 12.06 6.49
CA LEU A 75 4.77 10.90 7.37
C LEU A 75 5.65 11.26 8.57
N LEU A 76 6.65 12.12 8.36
CA LEU A 76 7.61 12.51 9.38
C LEU A 76 7.13 13.63 10.30
N GLY A 77 5.89 14.09 10.19
CA GLY A 77 5.35 15.44 10.46
C GLY A 77 5.86 16.34 11.60
N ASN A 78 6.78 15.91 12.46
CA ASN A 78 7.51 16.76 13.40
C ASN A 78 9.02 16.92 13.08
N LEU A 79 9.63 16.08 12.21
CA LEU A 79 11.09 16.04 12.04
C LEU A 79 11.66 17.06 11.03
N THR A 80 10.83 17.74 10.24
CA THR A 80 11.30 18.62 9.15
C THR A 80 10.64 20.00 9.06
N GLY A 81 9.76 20.38 10.01
CA GLY A 81 9.16 21.73 10.04
C GLY A 81 8.34 22.08 8.77
N GLY A 82 7.57 21.12 8.26
CA GLY A 82 6.90 21.21 6.95
C GLY A 82 5.48 21.78 6.97
N GLU A 83 5.14 22.53 5.91
CA GLU A 83 3.95 23.38 5.64
C GLU A 83 2.53 22.77 5.71
N ASN A 84 2.33 21.50 6.11
CA ASN A 84 0.98 20.87 6.14
C ASN A 84 0.32 20.90 7.53
N PHE A 85 0.83 21.71 8.45
CA PHE A 85 0.25 21.90 9.78
C PHE A 85 -0.18 23.34 9.92
N THR A 86 -1.42 23.54 10.37
CA THR A 86 -1.90 24.88 10.71
C THR A 86 -1.13 25.38 11.95
N GLU A 87 -0.90 26.68 12.08
CA GLU A 87 -0.23 27.25 13.27
C GLU A 87 -0.98 26.92 14.58
N GLU A 88 -2.27 26.53 14.48
CA GLU A 88 -3.13 26.12 15.58
C GLU A 88 -2.88 24.67 16.08
N ASP A 89 -2.24 23.82 15.28
CA ASP A 89 -1.98 22.43 15.68
C ASP A 89 -0.90 22.36 16.76
N SER A 90 -1.27 21.90 17.96
CA SER A 90 -0.31 21.60 19.03
C SER A 90 0.68 20.51 18.58
N GLU A 91 1.90 20.50 19.12
CA GLU A 91 2.92 19.49 18.81
C GLU A 91 2.41 18.04 18.99
N ALA A 92 1.56 17.83 19.99
CA ALA A 92 0.91 16.55 20.27
C ALA A 92 -0.08 16.14 19.16
N GLU A 93 -0.79 17.10 18.58
CA GLU A 93 -1.75 16.86 17.50
C GLU A 93 -1.04 16.56 16.18
N ARG A 94 0.06 17.27 15.89
CA ARG A 94 0.93 16.99 14.74
C ARG A 94 1.54 15.58 14.82
N ALA A 95 1.99 15.18 16.02
CA ALA A 95 2.51 13.84 16.26
C ALA A 95 1.43 12.77 15.98
N ARG A 96 0.20 12.98 16.47
CA ARG A 96 -0.93 12.05 16.23
C ARG A 96 -1.28 11.94 14.75
N LYS A 97 -1.37 13.06 14.03
CA LYS A 97 -1.64 13.09 12.58
C LYS A 97 -0.54 12.33 11.80
N SER A 98 0.72 12.52 12.18
CA SER A 98 1.86 11.83 11.56
C SER A 98 1.80 10.32 11.77
N VAL A 99 1.53 9.87 13.01
CA VAL A 99 1.37 8.45 13.34
C VAL A 99 0.19 7.83 12.60
N ALA A 100 -0.94 8.53 12.52
CA ALA A 100 -2.11 8.06 11.77
C ALA A 100 -1.78 7.88 10.27
N ARG A 101 -1.12 8.87 9.65
CA ARG A 101 -0.68 8.79 8.24
C ARG A 101 0.28 7.62 8.01
N LEU A 102 1.23 7.40 8.92
CA LEU A 102 2.15 6.27 8.88
C LEU A 102 1.41 4.93 8.96
N GLN A 103 0.46 4.79 9.90
CA GLN A 103 -0.35 3.59 10.02
C GLN A 103 -1.15 3.33 8.74
N MET A 104 -1.84 4.34 8.21
CA MET A 104 -2.62 4.20 6.96
C MET A 104 -1.75 3.77 5.79
N THR A 105 -0.55 4.35 5.67
CA THR A 105 0.40 4.03 4.59
C THR A 105 0.85 2.57 4.67
N VAL A 106 1.23 2.11 5.87
CA VAL A 106 1.67 0.74 6.10
C VAL A 106 0.51 -0.25 5.91
N THR A 107 -0.70 0.11 6.36
CA THR A 107 -1.92 -0.68 6.14
C THR A 107 -2.24 -0.83 4.66
N ALA A 108 -2.15 0.25 3.86
CA ALA A 108 -2.38 0.20 2.42
C ALA A 108 -1.41 -0.76 1.72
N LEU A 109 -0.12 -0.71 2.08
CA LEU A 109 0.87 -1.66 1.57
C LEU A 109 0.57 -3.10 2.02
N GLY A 110 0.12 -3.30 3.26
CA GLY A 110 -0.34 -4.61 3.72
C GLY A 110 -1.56 -5.13 2.94
N GLN A 111 -2.50 -4.24 2.59
CA GLN A 111 -3.66 -4.58 1.76
C GLN A 111 -3.25 -4.97 0.33
N LEU A 112 -2.25 -4.30 -0.24
CA LEU A 112 -1.66 -4.70 -1.52
C LEU A 112 -1.17 -6.14 -1.47
N LEU A 113 -0.40 -6.50 -0.43
CA LEU A 113 0.09 -7.86 -0.26
C LEU A 113 -1.05 -8.87 -0.11
N MET A 114 -2.08 -8.55 0.69
CA MET A 114 -3.23 -9.44 0.88
C MET A 114 -3.99 -9.68 -0.43
N VAL A 115 -4.21 -8.64 -1.25
CA VAL A 115 -4.90 -8.77 -2.54
C VAL A 115 -4.11 -9.65 -3.52
N VAL A 116 -2.79 -9.47 -3.57
CA VAL A 116 -1.92 -10.29 -4.41
C VAL A 116 -1.90 -11.73 -3.94
N MET A 117 -1.76 -11.98 -2.64
CA MET A 117 -1.75 -13.35 -2.08
C MET A 117 -3.07 -14.09 -2.32
N ASP A 118 -4.21 -13.41 -2.10
CA ASP A 118 -5.55 -13.98 -2.36
C ASP A 118 -5.73 -14.33 -3.85
N GLY A 119 -5.24 -13.48 -4.76
CA GLY A 119 -5.29 -13.79 -6.20
C GLY A 119 -4.29 -14.87 -6.65
N ALA A 120 -3.13 -14.99 -6.01
CA ALA A 120 -2.17 -16.06 -6.28
C ALA A 120 -2.71 -17.44 -5.90
N GLU A 121 -3.42 -17.55 -4.77
CA GLU A 121 -4.08 -18.81 -4.37
C GLU A 121 -5.19 -19.24 -5.36
N ILE A 122 -5.87 -18.28 -6.00
CA ILE A 122 -6.87 -18.56 -7.03
C ILE A 122 -6.21 -19.09 -8.31
N GLU A 123 -5.05 -18.55 -8.71
CA GLU A 123 -4.33 -18.98 -9.90
C GLU A 123 -3.77 -20.41 -9.73
N GLU A 124 -3.16 -20.72 -8.57
CA GLU A 124 -2.72 -22.09 -8.24
C GLU A 124 -3.89 -23.09 -8.21
N ALA A 125 -5.04 -22.69 -7.66
CA ALA A 125 -6.24 -23.54 -7.65
C ALA A 125 -6.81 -23.77 -9.07
N ALA A 126 -6.73 -22.78 -9.96
CA ALA A 126 -7.18 -22.90 -11.34
C ALA A 126 -6.26 -23.80 -12.19
N GLU A 127 -4.94 -23.70 -12.01
CA GLU A 127 -3.97 -24.56 -12.69
C GLU A 127 -4.09 -26.03 -12.22
N GLY A 128 -4.33 -26.25 -10.92
CA GLY A 128 -4.59 -27.57 -10.34
C GLY A 128 -5.93 -28.22 -10.75
N SER A 129 -6.88 -27.45 -11.27
CA SER A 129 -8.22 -27.93 -11.67
C SER A 129 -8.33 -28.37 -13.14
N SER A 130 -7.25 -28.28 -13.92
CA SER A 130 -7.27 -28.57 -15.36
C SER A 130 -7.12 -30.06 -15.75
N VAL A 131 -7.04 -30.99 -14.79
CA VAL A 131 -6.97 -32.45 -15.07
C VAL A 131 -8.25 -33.14 -14.62
N GLY A 132 -9.23 -33.27 -15.54
CA GLY A 132 -10.43 -34.05 -15.24
C GLY A 132 -11.62 -33.93 -16.19
N LYS A 133 -11.43 -33.73 -17.51
CA LYS A 133 -12.50 -34.10 -18.46
C LYS A 133 -12.48 -35.61 -18.64
N GLU A 134 -13.15 -36.33 -17.74
CA GLU A 134 -13.52 -37.73 -17.97
C GLU A 134 -14.33 -37.82 -19.27
N LYS A 135 -13.82 -38.64 -20.18
CA LYS A 135 -14.60 -39.15 -21.31
C LYS A 135 -15.81 -39.89 -20.74
N ALA A 136 -17.01 -39.39 -20.97
CA ALA A 136 -18.20 -40.22 -20.92
C ALA A 136 -18.07 -41.32 -21.99
N PRO A 137 -18.13 -42.62 -21.67
CA PRO A 137 -18.38 -43.61 -22.68
C PRO A 137 -19.85 -43.54 -23.08
N ALA A 138 -20.05 -43.49 -24.39
CA ALA A 138 -21.34 -43.55 -25.06
C ALA A 138 -21.89 -44.98 -25.09
N SER A 139 -23.23 -45.05 -25.09
CA SER A 139 -24.13 -46.19 -25.39
C SER A 139 -24.30 -47.26 -24.32
#